data_AF-A0A6A5GVU5-F1
#
_entry.id   AF-A0A6A5GVU5-F1
#
_cell.length_a   1.000
_cell.length_b   1.000
_cell.length_c   1.000
_cell.angle_alpha   90.00
_cell.angle_beta   90.00
_cell.angle_gamma   90.00
#
_symmetry.space_group_name_H-M   'P 1'
#
loop_
_entity.id
_entity.type
_entity.pdbx_description
1 polymer ?
#
loop_
_entity_poly.entity_id
_entity_poly.type
_entity_poly.pdbx_seq_one_letter_code
_entity_poly.pdbx_strand_id
1 'polypeptide(L)'
;MDKTSLGRDSESAYGSEVSSNATFKLQIKESTTKKEIWYEWIRNRLRYYMILELLFSICLVLILWKQYHISSQNDKTLELISSIQSEFQNFKLDIESDRPSKPTYTMNLDGGNKELEEFVKEVMKDMKNPSIERNQKEYPKQVIPTQDNSSPNNSIFQINAASIILGATIDLSRSSSSDNNPLIGRDQSGYVLIDRSDPPSDKAWCSNEENPILTIELAKYIRPISVSYQHSKWSGMVPDGAPRRYDVLACLDYYCNNLEPLVSNCEYKATRDNKQEQFCPIPFNQNHSSIGKIQFHFHQNHGNVMKTCAHTIRVYGETKEVPKVKERTLEQAETCSKLTYDYHHHSWTYNIFDFKNCTVLYSNDCCTECPECCDECLIQDINGGIVACSIFLIIMSPFIIGALLFLICLIVSPIVLILECLFCKGDASTLEE
;
A
#
# COMPACT_ATOMS: atom_id res chain seq x y z
N MET A 1 -11.13 -12.65 -81.17
CA MET A 1 -10.78 -13.55 -82.28
C MET A 1 -9.52 -13.01 -82.93
N ASP A 2 -8.47 -13.81 -82.90
CA ASP A 2 -7.13 -13.55 -83.44
C ASP A 2 -7.09 -13.22 -84.94
N LYS A 3 -6.10 -12.40 -85.32
CA LYS A 3 -5.04 -12.65 -86.34
C LYS A 3 -4.44 -11.31 -86.77
N THR A 4 -3.24 -10.91 -86.35
CA THR A 4 -1.89 -11.28 -86.83
C THR A 4 -1.56 -10.90 -88.28
N SER A 5 -0.32 -10.44 -88.44
CA SER A 5 0.55 -10.48 -89.64
C SER A 5 0.57 -9.17 -90.46
N LEU A 6 1.68 -8.43 -90.49
CA LEU A 6 3.01 -8.64 -91.10
C LEU A 6 3.07 -7.99 -92.50
N GLY A 7 4.05 -7.12 -92.68
CA GLY A 7 4.34 -6.46 -93.97
C GLY A 7 5.47 -5.45 -93.79
N ARG A 8 6.67 -5.97 -93.61
CA ARG A 8 7.94 -5.27 -93.84
C ARG A 8 8.22 -5.28 -95.35
N ASP A 9 8.97 -4.28 -95.83
CA ASP A 9 9.71 -4.16 -97.09
C ASP A 9 9.45 -2.77 -97.71
N SER A 10 10.39 -2.01 -98.29
CA SER A 10 11.83 -2.14 -98.49
C SER A 10 12.34 -0.77 -98.97
N GLU A 11 13.64 -0.60 -98.83
CA GLU A 11 14.46 0.58 -99.05
C GLU A 11 14.41 1.18 -100.47
N SER A 12 14.56 2.51 -100.56
CA SER A 12 15.35 3.22 -101.59
C SER A 12 15.46 4.69 -101.18
N ALA A 13 16.48 5.48 -101.48
CA ALA A 13 17.89 5.33 -101.82
C ALA A 13 18.41 6.78 -101.96
N TYR A 14 19.60 7.10 -101.44
CA TYR A 14 20.38 8.34 -101.68
C TYR A 14 19.71 9.68 -101.27
N GLY A 15 20.31 10.62 -100.55
CA GLY A 15 21.71 10.90 -100.25
C GLY A 15 21.81 12.43 -100.18
N SER A 16 22.20 12.98 -99.04
CA SER A 16 22.86 14.30 -98.96
C SER A 16 23.48 14.45 -97.59
N GLU A 17 24.81 14.41 -97.56
CA GLU A 17 25.60 14.92 -96.45
C GLU A 17 25.34 16.42 -96.31
N VAL A 18 24.91 16.86 -95.13
CA VAL A 18 25.14 18.23 -94.66
C VAL A 18 25.54 18.14 -93.18
N SER A 19 26.84 18.38 -92.98
CA SER A 19 27.47 18.72 -91.72
C SER A 19 26.75 19.88 -91.03
N SER A 20 26.38 19.71 -89.76
CA SER A 20 26.43 20.79 -88.79
C SER A 20 26.49 20.26 -87.35
N ASN A 21 27.53 20.70 -86.65
CA ASN A 21 27.77 20.50 -85.22
C ASN A 21 26.50 20.73 -84.39
N ALA A 22 26.04 19.69 -83.71
CA ALA A 22 25.12 19.82 -82.59
C ALA A 22 25.71 19.07 -81.39
N THR A 23 26.33 19.85 -80.51
CA THR A 23 26.81 19.44 -79.19
C THR A 23 25.64 18.85 -78.41
N PHE A 24 25.58 17.52 -78.30
CA PHE A 24 24.59 16.83 -77.47
C PHE A 24 24.95 17.07 -76.00
N LYS A 25 24.48 18.18 -75.43
CA LYS A 25 24.46 18.40 -73.98
C LYS A 25 23.46 17.42 -73.36
N LEU A 26 23.95 16.26 -73.00
CA LEU A 26 23.28 15.32 -72.11
C LEU A 26 23.24 16.01 -70.73
N GLN A 27 22.15 16.72 -70.45
CA GLN A 27 21.81 17.15 -69.10
C GLN A 27 21.54 15.88 -68.28
N ILE A 28 22.59 15.34 -67.67
CA ILE A 28 22.44 14.41 -66.57
C ILE A 28 21.79 15.20 -65.43
N LYS A 29 20.50 14.96 -65.25
CA LYS A 29 19.71 15.42 -64.10
C LYS A 29 20.11 14.58 -62.89
N GLU A 30 21.26 14.88 -62.30
CA GLU A 30 21.72 14.25 -61.07
C GLU A 30 21.46 15.19 -59.87
N SER A 31 20.98 14.63 -58.76
CA SER A 31 20.81 15.22 -57.41
C SER A 31 19.41 15.57 -56.86
N THR A 32 18.29 15.24 -57.53
CA THR A 32 16.94 15.41 -56.90
C THR A 32 16.46 14.19 -56.09
N THR A 33 16.97 12.99 -56.35
CA THR A 33 16.46 11.75 -55.74
C THR A 33 16.94 11.51 -54.31
N LYS A 34 18.18 11.88 -53.94
CA LYS A 34 18.75 11.54 -52.61
C LYS A 34 18.13 12.34 -51.46
N LYS A 35 17.79 13.62 -51.69
CA LYS A 35 17.11 14.49 -50.71
C LYS A 35 15.66 14.06 -50.46
N GLU A 36 14.91 13.68 -51.50
CA GLU A 36 13.54 13.18 -51.35
C GLU A 36 13.51 11.86 -50.57
N ILE A 37 14.39 10.90 -50.90
CA ILE A 37 14.47 9.60 -50.21
C ILE A 37 14.77 9.77 -48.72
N TRP A 38 15.65 10.69 -48.34
CA TRP A 38 16.00 10.93 -46.94
C TRP A 38 14.85 11.61 -46.17
N TYR A 39 14.16 12.55 -46.79
CA TYR A 39 13.00 13.22 -46.20
C TYR A 39 11.82 12.26 -46.01
N GLU A 40 11.58 11.36 -46.98
CA GLU A 40 10.57 10.31 -46.86
C GLU A 40 10.91 9.32 -45.75
N TRP A 41 12.19 8.94 -45.60
CA TRP A 41 12.66 8.02 -44.57
C TRP A 41 12.51 8.61 -43.16
N ILE A 42 12.86 9.89 -42.95
CA ILE A 42 12.66 10.60 -41.68
C ILE A 42 11.17 10.74 -41.35
N ARG A 43 10.35 11.13 -42.34
CA ARG A 43 8.89 11.25 -42.16
C ARG A 43 8.26 9.92 -41.76
N ASN A 44 8.73 8.81 -42.32
CA ASN A 44 8.27 7.48 -41.95
C ASN A 44 8.71 7.08 -40.53
N ARG A 45 9.94 7.41 -40.12
CA ARG A 45 10.41 7.18 -38.74
C ARG A 45 9.64 8.01 -37.71
N LEU A 46 9.36 9.28 -38.00
CA LEU A 46 8.56 10.14 -37.12
C LEU A 46 7.12 9.62 -36.99
N ARG A 47 6.51 9.15 -38.09
CA ARG A 47 5.20 8.48 -38.02
C ARG A 47 5.23 7.19 -37.20
N TYR A 48 6.29 6.41 -37.30
CA TYR A 48 6.44 5.18 -36.51
C TYR A 48 6.52 5.47 -35.00
N TYR A 49 7.25 6.50 -34.59
CA TYR A 49 7.29 6.93 -33.19
C TYR A 49 5.93 7.48 -32.70
N MET A 50 5.23 8.27 -33.53
CA MET A 50 3.86 8.72 -33.22
C MET A 50 2.86 7.55 -33.07
N ILE A 51 3.01 6.51 -33.89
CA ILE A 51 2.19 5.28 -33.78
C ILE A 51 2.54 4.50 -32.51
N LEU A 52 3.82 4.39 -32.16
CA LEU A 52 4.26 3.78 -30.90
C LEU A 52 3.75 4.53 -29.68
N GLU A 53 3.76 5.85 -29.69
CA GLU A 53 3.20 6.69 -28.62
C GLU A 53 1.68 6.54 -28.50
N LEU A 54 0.97 6.46 -29.64
CA LEU A 54 -0.47 6.18 -29.66
C LEU A 54 -0.77 4.78 -29.10
N LEU A 55 0.00 3.76 -29.48
CA LEU A 55 -0.12 2.40 -28.95
C LEU A 55 0.20 2.36 -27.45
N PHE A 56 1.22 3.08 -26.99
CA PHE A 56 1.56 3.20 -25.58
C PHE A 56 0.43 3.88 -24.78
N SER A 57 -0.16 4.93 -25.34
CA SER A 57 -1.32 5.62 -24.75
C SER A 57 -2.55 4.71 -24.68
N ILE A 58 -2.82 3.93 -25.74
CA ILE A 58 -3.88 2.92 -25.75
C ILE A 58 -3.61 1.85 -24.68
N CYS A 59 -2.38 1.35 -24.56
CA CYS A 59 -1.99 0.40 -23.53
C CYS A 59 -2.18 0.97 -22.12
N LEU A 60 -1.83 2.24 -21.87
CA LEU A 60 -2.08 2.91 -20.59
C LEU A 60 -3.58 3.01 -20.29
N VAL A 61 -4.41 3.38 -21.26
CA VAL A 61 -5.87 3.41 -21.10
C VAL A 61 -6.41 2.02 -20.81
N LEU A 62 -5.90 0.97 -21.46
CA LEU A 62 -6.29 -0.42 -21.19
C LEU A 62 -5.83 -0.90 -19.81
N ILE A 63 -4.65 -0.50 -19.34
CA ILE A 63 -4.15 -0.81 -17.98
C ILE A 63 -5.02 -0.10 -16.94
N LEU A 64 -5.34 1.19 -17.13
CA LEU A 64 -6.22 1.94 -16.24
C LEU A 64 -7.65 1.39 -16.24
N TRP A 65 -8.16 1.00 -17.41
CA TRP A 65 -9.46 0.35 -17.52
C TRP A 65 -9.46 -1.03 -16.83
N LYS A 66 -8.40 -1.82 -16.98
CA LYS A 66 -8.24 -3.09 -16.26
C LYS A 66 -8.14 -2.88 -14.75
N GLN A 67 -7.44 -1.84 -14.30
CA GLN A 67 -7.35 -1.48 -12.88
C GLN A 67 -8.72 -1.07 -12.33
N TYR A 68 -9.46 -0.25 -13.07
CA TYR A 68 -10.86 0.11 -12.75
C TYR A 68 -11.77 -1.12 -12.70
N HIS A 69 -11.63 -2.03 -13.67
CA HIS A 69 -12.43 -3.25 -13.72
C HIS A 69 -12.09 -4.20 -12.56
N ILE A 70 -10.80 -4.38 -12.22
CA ILE A 70 -10.38 -5.19 -11.06
C ILE A 70 -10.90 -4.58 -9.76
N SER A 71 -10.81 -3.25 -9.61
CA SER A 71 -11.37 -2.55 -8.45
C SER A 71 -12.88 -2.74 -8.33
N SER A 72 -13.62 -2.62 -9.43
CA SER A 72 -15.07 -2.87 -9.46
C SER A 72 -15.44 -4.35 -9.29
N GLN A 73 -14.55 -5.27 -9.68
CA GLN A 73 -14.74 -6.70 -9.43
C GLN A 73 -14.51 -7.07 -7.96
N ASN A 74 -13.69 -6.34 -7.20
CA ASN A 74 -13.59 -6.55 -5.76
C ASN A 74 -14.94 -6.32 -5.06
N ASP A 75 -15.72 -5.31 -5.48
CA ASP A 75 -17.07 -5.06 -4.95
C ASP A 75 -18.02 -6.24 -5.26
N LYS A 76 -17.96 -6.76 -6.51
CA LYS A 76 -18.73 -7.95 -6.91
C LYS A 76 -18.26 -9.22 -6.20
N THR A 77 -16.98 -9.32 -5.87
CA THR A 77 -16.43 -10.46 -5.12
C THR A 77 -16.89 -10.41 -3.66
N LEU A 78 -17.00 -9.20 -3.08
CA LEU A 78 -17.59 -8.98 -1.76
C LEU A 78 -19.10 -9.34 -1.74
N GLU A 79 -19.84 -8.97 -2.79
CA GLU A 79 -21.24 -9.39 -2.99
C GLU A 79 -21.37 -10.90 -3.23
N LEU A 80 -20.45 -11.52 -3.97
CA LEU A 80 -20.45 -12.97 -4.18
C LEU A 80 -20.13 -13.71 -2.88
N ILE A 81 -19.21 -13.20 -2.06
CA ILE A 81 -18.88 -13.75 -0.74
C ILE A 81 -20.07 -13.63 0.22
N SER A 82 -20.79 -12.50 0.23
CA SER A 82 -21.99 -12.33 1.06
C SER A 82 -23.16 -13.19 0.55
N SER A 83 -23.31 -13.34 -0.77
CA SER A 83 -24.27 -14.26 -1.39
C SER A 83 -23.97 -15.71 -1.04
N ILE A 84 -22.71 -16.15 -1.16
CA ILE A 84 -22.27 -17.51 -0.79
C ILE A 84 -22.49 -17.75 0.71
N GLN A 85 -22.21 -16.77 1.57
CA GLN A 85 -22.52 -16.87 3.01
C GLN A 85 -24.02 -17.01 3.28
N SER A 86 -24.86 -16.32 2.51
CA SER A 86 -26.33 -16.43 2.64
C SER A 86 -26.87 -17.77 2.15
N GLU A 87 -26.32 -18.31 1.06
CA GLU A 87 -26.66 -19.65 0.58
C GLU A 87 -26.18 -20.73 1.56
N PHE A 88 -25.00 -20.55 2.18
CA PHE A 88 -24.49 -21.46 3.20
C PHE A 88 -25.37 -21.45 4.45
N GLN A 89 -25.94 -20.30 4.82
CA GLN A 89 -26.94 -20.18 5.89
C GLN A 89 -28.25 -20.88 5.53
N ASN A 90 -28.72 -20.75 4.29
CA ASN A 90 -29.93 -21.44 3.81
C ASN A 90 -29.72 -22.96 3.73
N PHE A 91 -28.58 -23.43 3.22
CA PHE A 91 -28.19 -24.84 3.24
C PHE A 91 -28.13 -25.38 4.67
N LYS A 92 -27.63 -24.60 5.62
CA LYS A 92 -27.62 -24.97 7.03
C LYS A 92 -29.03 -25.10 7.60
N LEU A 93 -29.94 -24.21 7.23
CA LEU A 93 -31.36 -24.27 7.63
C LEU A 93 -32.08 -25.47 7.00
N ASP A 94 -31.80 -25.80 5.74
CA ASP A 94 -32.37 -26.97 5.06
C ASP A 94 -31.86 -28.28 5.68
N ILE A 95 -30.57 -28.35 6.05
CA ILE A 95 -29.99 -29.50 6.79
C ILE A 95 -30.62 -29.65 8.19
N GLU A 96 -31.00 -28.55 8.82
CA GLU A 96 -31.65 -28.55 10.14
C GLU A 96 -33.16 -28.88 10.05
N SER A 97 -33.80 -28.56 8.92
CA SER A 97 -35.21 -28.86 8.60
C SER A 97 -35.43 -30.29 8.12
N ASP A 98 -34.50 -30.86 7.36
CA ASP A 98 -34.64 -32.20 6.75
C ASP A 98 -34.22 -33.36 7.67
N ARG A 99 -34.02 -33.13 8.98
CA ARG A 99 -33.76 -34.21 9.94
C ARG A 99 -35.03 -35.06 10.13
N PRO A 100 -35.12 -36.29 9.58
CA PRO A 100 -36.27 -37.14 9.80
C PRO A 100 -36.18 -37.69 11.22
N SER A 101 -37.34 -37.79 11.86
CA SER A 101 -37.52 -38.50 13.12
C SER A 101 -36.91 -39.91 13.03
N LYS A 102 -36.14 -40.28 14.08
CA LYS A 102 -35.42 -41.55 14.25
C LYS A 102 -36.20 -42.78 13.76
N PRO A 103 -35.46 -43.79 13.28
CA PRO A 103 -35.43 -45.02 14.06
C PRO A 103 -34.02 -45.56 14.32
N THR A 104 -33.92 -46.13 15.53
CA THR A 104 -32.84 -46.93 16.11
C THR A 104 -32.28 -47.99 15.16
N TYR A 105 -30.96 -48.08 15.01
CA TYR A 105 -30.18 -49.33 15.15
C TYR A 105 -28.69 -48.99 15.33
N THR A 106 -28.07 -49.79 16.20
CA THR A 106 -26.73 -49.70 16.79
C THR A 106 -25.61 -50.10 15.82
N MET A 107 -24.51 -49.35 15.79
CA MET A 107 -23.14 -49.88 15.69
C MET A 107 -22.11 -48.82 16.11
N ASN A 108 -21.16 -49.24 16.95
CA ASN A 108 -20.18 -48.43 17.66
C ASN A 108 -19.11 -47.81 16.75
N LEU A 109 -18.98 -46.49 16.78
CA LEU A 109 -17.79 -45.70 16.38
C LEU A 109 -17.72 -44.48 17.33
N ASP A 110 -17.45 -44.76 18.61
CA ASP A 110 -17.38 -43.77 19.70
C ASP A 110 -15.91 -43.42 19.95
N GLY A 111 -15.49 -42.23 19.50
CA GLY A 111 -14.14 -41.70 19.72
C GLY A 111 -13.95 -40.29 19.13
N GLY A 112 -14.30 -40.10 17.85
CA GLY A 112 -14.12 -38.80 17.17
C GLY A 112 -15.35 -37.89 17.18
N ASN A 113 -16.56 -38.45 17.28
CA ASN A 113 -17.79 -37.65 17.13
C ASN A 113 -18.17 -36.83 18.37
N LYS A 114 -17.69 -37.19 19.58
CA LYS A 114 -17.99 -36.42 20.80
C LYS A 114 -17.23 -35.09 20.83
N GLU A 115 -15.99 -35.08 20.36
CA GLU A 115 -15.16 -33.87 20.29
C GLU A 115 -15.67 -32.92 19.20
N LEU A 116 -16.16 -33.47 18.08
CA LEU A 116 -16.80 -32.70 17.02
C LEU A 116 -18.20 -32.21 17.43
N GLU A 117 -19.01 -33.00 18.14
CA GLU A 117 -20.31 -32.53 18.68
C GLU A 117 -20.13 -31.47 19.77
N GLU A 118 -19.08 -31.55 20.57
CA GLU A 118 -18.75 -30.55 21.60
C GLU A 118 -18.26 -29.26 20.94
N PHE A 119 -17.37 -29.34 19.95
CA PHE A 119 -16.93 -28.20 19.13
C PHE A 119 -18.09 -27.57 18.37
N VAL A 120 -18.98 -28.37 17.76
CA VAL A 120 -20.17 -27.86 17.06
C VAL A 120 -21.18 -27.25 18.05
N LYS A 121 -21.33 -27.80 19.26
CA LYS A 121 -22.16 -27.18 20.31
C LYS A 121 -21.58 -25.85 20.79
N GLU A 122 -20.26 -25.75 20.95
CA GLU A 122 -19.57 -24.53 21.37
C GLU A 122 -19.71 -23.45 20.28
N VAL A 123 -19.43 -23.80 19.03
CA VAL A 123 -19.61 -22.96 17.84
C VAL A 123 -21.09 -22.57 17.62
N MET A 124 -22.05 -23.43 17.96
CA MET A 124 -23.48 -23.10 17.92
C MET A 124 -23.94 -22.24 19.10
N LYS A 125 -23.29 -22.32 20.27
CA LYS A 125 -23.57 -21.45 21.42
C LYS A 125 -23.13 -20.02 21.14
N ASP A 126 -22.01 -19.87 20.43
CA ASP A 126 -21.53 -18.59 19.92
C ASP A 126 -22.41 -18.04 18.77
N MET A 127 -23.04 -18.92 17.97
CA MET A 127 -23.99 -18.52 16.92
C MET A 127 -25.43 -18.27 17.39
N LYS A 128 -25.85 -18.73 18.58
CA LYS A 128 -27.24 -18.56 19.07
C LYS A 128 -27.50 -17.27 19.84
N ASN A 129 -26.48 -16.43 20.06
CA ASN A 129 -26.65 -15.09 20.61
C ASN A 129 -26.21 -13.93 19.66
N PRO A 130 -26.68 -13.87 18.39
CA PRO A 130 -26.49 -12.68 17.58
C PRO A 130 -27.53 -11.59 17.88
N SER A 131 -28.47 -11.82 18.80
CA SER A 131 -29.33 -10.76 19.34
C SER A 131 -28.62 -10.05 20.50
N ILE A 132 -27.52 -9.35 20.18
CA ILE A 132 -27.20 -8.14 20.94
C ILE A 132 -27.86 -7.01 20.16
N GLU A 133 -28.82 -6.41 20.84
CA GLU A 133 -29.42 -5.13 20.52
C GLU A 133 -28.38 -4.21 19.90
N ARG A 134 -28.82 -3.50 18.86
CA ARG A 134 -28.14 -2.37 18.23
C ARG A 134 -28.07 -1.20 19.24
N ASN A 135 -27.49 -1.43 20.40
CA ASN A 135 -27.01 -0.42 21.32
C ASN A 135 -25.54 -0.19 20.95
N GLN A 136 -25.20 1.07 20.73
CA GLN A 136 -23.88 1.58 20.36
C GLN A 136 -22.74 0.66 20.81
N LYS A 137 -21.93 0.15 19.87
CA LYS A 137 -20.59 -0.37 20.20
C LYS A 137 -19.81 0.81 20.74
N GLU A 138 -19.88 1.01 22.05
CA GLU A 138 -19.02 1.95 22.76
C GLU A 138 -17.61 1.35 22.65
N TYR A 139 -16.75 1.96 21.81
CA TYR A 139 -15.31 1.83 21.97
C TYR A 139 -14.99 1.97 23.46
N PRO A 140 -14.01 1.24 24.03
CA PRO A 140 -13.73 1.32 25.46
C PRO A 140 -13.55 2.80 25.84
N LYS A 141 -14.61 3.40 26.39
CA LYS A 141 -14.53 4.71 27.00
C LYS A 141 -13.66 4.43 28.19
N GLN A 142 -12.42 4.89 28.11
CA GLN A 142 -11.58 4.98 29.27
C GLN A 142 -12.43 5.70 30.32
N VAL A 143 -12.64 5.05 31.47
CA VAL A 143 -13.42 5.61 32.57
C VAL A 143 -12.71 6.89 32.99
N ILE A 144 -13.14 8.02 32.43
CA ILE A 144 -12.84 9.34 32.97
C ILE A 144 -13.67 9.40 34.25
N PRO A 145 -13.06 9.50 35.44
CA PRO A 145 -13.83 9.75 36.63
C PRO A 145 -14.60 11.04 36.41
N THR A 146 -15.93 10.96 36.44
CA THR A 146 -16.82 12.11 36.47
C THR A 146 -16.28 13.06 37.54
N GLN A 147 -16.23 14.34 37.19
CA GLN A 147 -15.68 15.41 38.03
C GLN A 147 -16.51 15.57 39.30
N ASP A 148 -16.27 14.71 40.29
CA ASP A 148 -16.72 14.94 41.65
C ASP A 148 -15.79 16.00 42.25
N ASN A 149 -16.39 17.16 42.54
CA ASN A 149 -15.75 18.30 43.18
C ASN A 149 -15.42 17.98 44.65
N SER A 150 -14.52 17.04 44.90
CA SER A 150 -13.91 16.82 46.21
C SER A 150 -12.38 16.82 46.11
N SER A 151 -11.76 17.89 46.61
CA SER A 151 -10.39 18.05 47.12
C SER A 151 -9.20 17.42 46.36
N PRO A 152 -8.09 18.17 46.11
CA PRO A 152 -6.93 17.69 45.37
C PRO A 152 -6.05 16.78 46.25
N ASN A 153 -6.31 15.47 46.24
CA ASN A 153 -5.45 14.49 46.88
C ASN A 153 -4.93 13.48 45.86
N ASN A 154 -3.68 13.65 45.42
CA ASN A 154 -2.78 12.62 44.85
C ASN A 154 -3.46 11.48 44.04
N SER A 155 -4.34 11.79 43.10
CA SER A 155 -4.91 10.76 42.24
C SER A 155 -3.86 10.28 41.25
N ILE A 156 -3.45 9.04 41.40
CA ILE A 156 -2.60 8.34 40.45
C ILE A 156 -3.52 7.69 39.42
N PHE A 157 -3.33 8.02 38.15
CA PHE A 157 -4.11 7.48 37.04
C PHE A 157 -3.31 6.39 36.31
N GLN A 158 -3.98 5.31 35.93
CA GLN A 158 -3.41 4.27 35.06
C GLN A 158 -3.83 4.51 33.61
N ILE A 159 -2.86 4.50 32.71
CA ILE A 159 -3.09 4.72 31.27
C ILE A 159 -2.28 3.76 30.41
N ASN A 160 -2.78 3.48 29.22
CA ASN A 160 -1.97 2.96 28.11
C ASN A 160 -1.24 4.13 27.45
N ALA A 161 0.00 4.40 27.85
CA ALA A 161 0.78 5.54 27.33
C ALA A 161 1.29 5.31 25.91
N ALA A 162 1.20 4.10 25.37
CA ALA A 162 1.48 3.78 23.98
C ALA A 162 0.27 3.97 23.06
N SER A 163 -0.83 4.59 23.55
CA SER A 163 -2.01 4.85 22.74
C SER A 163 -1.80 5.99 21.75
N ILE A 164 -2.07 5.71 20.48
CA ILE A 164 -2.02 6.72 19.41
C ILE A 164 -3.03 7.86 19.60
N ILE A 165 -4.19 7.56 20.22
CA ILE A 165 -5.25 8.54 20.53
C ILE A 165 -4.74 9.54 21.57
N LEU A 166 -3.88 9.07 22.49
CA LEU A 166 -3.23 9.94 23.47
C LEU A 166 -2.01 10.68 22.89
N GLY A 167 -1.58 10.32 21.67
CA GLY A 167 -0.47 10.97 20.95
C GLY A 167 0.84 10.21 20.95
N ALA A 168 0.84 8.90 21.24
CA ALA A 168 2.04 8.08 21.12
C ALA A 168 2.45 7.88 19.65
N THR A 169 3.76 7.75 19.39
CA THR A 169 4.32 7.61 18.05
C THR A 169 5.45 6.58 18.02
N ILE A 170 5.78 6.09 16.82
CA ILE A 170 6.95 5.24 16.59
C ILE A 170 8.13 6.14 16.21
N ASP A 171 9.26 5.97 16.90
CA ASP A 171 10.52 6.59 16.50
C ASP A 171 11.19 5.75 15.42
N LEU A 172 10.89 6.07 14.16
CA LEU A 172 11.43 5.38 12.99
C LEU A 172 12.97 5.43 12.91
N SER A 173 13.58 6.50 13.43
CA SER A 173 15.04 6.67 13.37
C SER A 173 15.79 5.73 14.31
N ARG A 174 15.08 5.18 15.29
CA ARG A 174 15.57 4.26 16.32
C ARG A 174 14.88 2.91 16.29
N SER A 175 14.06 2.65 15.29
CA SER A 175 13.43 1.36 15.07
C SER A 175 14.10 0.66 13.89
N SER A 176 14.08 -0.67 13.91
CA SER A 176 14.43 -1.49 12.77
C SER A 176 13.55 -1.14 11.57
N SER A 177 14.10 -1.37 10.39
CA SER A 177 13.40 -1.20 9.13
C SER A 177 12.11 -2.02 9.12
N SER A 178 11.01 -1.37 8.73
CA SER A 178 9.70 -2.01 8.65
C SER A 178 9.17 -2.06 7.24
N ASP A 179 8.54 -3.18 6.89
CA ASP A 179 7.81 -3.34 5.63
C ASP A 179 6.57 -2.45 5.55
N ASN A 180 6.14 -1.88 6.69
CA ASN A 180 5.09 -0.87 6.77
C ASN A 180 5.57 0.56 6.47
N ASN A 181 6.86 0.75 6.19
CA ASN A 181 7.41 2.02 5.74
C ASN A 181 7.85 1.90 4.27
N PRO A 182 6.91 1.81 3.32
CA PRO A 182 7.26 1.60 1.92
C PRO A 182 7.98 2.83 1.35
N LEU A 183 8.94 2.59 0.45
CA LEU A 183 9.58 3.64 -0.37
C LEU A 183 8.55 4.48 -1.14
N ILE A 184 7.42 3.87 -1.48
CA ILE A 184 6.28 4.46 -2.21
C ILE A 184 5.02 4.13 -1.42
N GLY A 185 4.45 5.11 -0.73
CA GLY A 185 3.25 4.93 0.10
C GLY A 185 3.32 5.76 1.37
N ARG A 186 2.43 5.47 2.34
CA ARG A 186 2.46 6.09 3.67
C ARG A 186 3.07 5.15 4.68
N ASP A 187 3.77 5.72 5.66
CA ASP A 187 4.22 4.95 6.82
C ASP A 187 3.01 4.47 7.64
N GLN A 188 3.00 3.17 7.89
CA GLN A 188 2.00 2.45 8.68
C GLN A 188 2.63 1.75 9.88
N SER A 189 3.85 2.15 10.26
CA SER A 189 4.53 1.63 11.45
C SER A 189 3.71 1.79 12.73
N GLY A 190 2.91 2.86 12.81
CA GLY A 190 2.06 3.21 13.96
C GLY A 190 0.88 2.27 14.23
N TYR A 191 0.59 1.29 13.38
CA TYR A 191 -0.51 0.33 13.61
C TYR A 191 -0.36 -0.47 14.90
N VAL A 192 0.88 -0.72 15.32
CA VAL A 192 1.20 -1.42 16.56
C VAL A 192 0.72 -0.69 17.82
N LEU A 193 0.42 0.61 17.71
CA LEU A 193 -0.04 1.49 18.79
C LEU A 193 -1.56 1.69 18.83
N ILE A 194 -2.29 1.11 17.88
CA ILE A 194 -3.74 1.30 17.79
C ILE A 194 -4.44 0.39 18.80
N ASP A 195 -5.15 1.01 19.75
CA ASP A 195 -5.86 0.28 20.78
C ASP A 195 -7.16 -0.33 20.23
N ARG A 196 -7.09 -1.61 19.83
CA ARG A 196 -8.24 -2.40 19.35
C ARG A 196 -8.38 -3.66 20.19
N SER A 197 -9.62 -4.04 20.51
CA SER A 197 -9.89 -5.31 21.18
C SER A 197 -9.53 -6.52 20.31
N ASP A 198 -9.71 -6.41 19.00
CA ASP A 198 -9.39 -7.46 18.03
C ASP A 198 -8.54 -6.88 16.89
N PRO A 199 -7.20 -6.97 16.96
CA PRO A 199 -6.35 -6.48 15.89
C PRO A 199 -6.49 -7.40 14.65
N PRO A 200 -6.62 -6.82 13.44
CA PRO A 200 -6.73 -7.59 12.22
C PRO A 200 -5.37 -8.20 11.82
N SER A 201 -5.40 -9.35 11.15
CA SER A 201 -4.19 -10.15 10.91
C SER A 201 -3.19 -9.50 9.97
N ASP A 202 -3.67 -8.70 9.03
CA ASP A 202 -2.85 -8.00 8.06
C ASP A 202 -2.17 -6.76 8.68
N LYS A 203 -2.75 -6.11 9.70
CA LYS A 203 -2.22 -4.85 10.26
C LYS A 203 -1.23 -5.10 11.40
N ALA A 204 0.04 -5.28 11.07
CA ALA A 204 1.13 -5.47 12.04
C ALA A 204 2.40 -4.72 11.62
N TRP A 205 3.18 -4.23 12.58
CA TRP A 205 4.54 -3.76 12.33
C TRP A 205 5.45 -4.97 12.09
N CYS A 206 6.04 -5.08 10.90
CA CYS A 206 6.91 -6.21 10.55
C CYS A 206 8.33 -5.77 10.21
N SER A 207 9.33 -6.57 10.60
CA SER A 207 10.73 -6.38 10.23
C SER A 207 11.39 -7.70 9.84
N ASN A 208 12.37 -7.65 8.94
CA ASN A 208 13.16 -8.80 8.48
C ASN A 208 14.56 -8.85 9.14
N GLU A 209 14.85 -7.94 10.05
CA GLU A 209 16.09 -7.95 10.83
C GLU A 209 16.10 -9.10 11.84
N GLU A 210 17.27 -9.64 12.16
CA GLU A 210 17.42 -10.80 13.04
C GLU A 210 17.03 -10.49 14.50
N ASN A 211 17.39 -9.29 14.98
CA ASN A 211 17.04 -8.80 16.31
C ASN A 211 16.33 -7.44 16.17
N PRO A 212 15.05 -7.42 15.75
CA PRO A 212 14.39 -6.18 15.42
C PRO A 212 14.09 -5.35 16.68
N ILE A 213 14.29 -4.05 16.56
CA ILE A 213 14.05 -3.06 17.63
C ILE A 213 12.84 -2.22 17.24
N LEU A 214 11.86 -2.09 18.14
CA LEU A 214 10.74 -1.17 17.98
C LEU A 214 10.81 -0.10 19.08
N THR A 215 11.01 1.15 18.68
CA THR A 215 11.08 2.28 19.61
C THR A 215 9.76 3.05 19.60
N ILE A 216 9.18 3.23 20.79
CA ILE A 216 7.91 3.93 21.00
C ILE A 216 8.16 5.17 21.83
N GLU A 217 7.77 6.33 21.31
CA GLU A 217 7.62 7.56 22.08
C GLU A 217 6.21 7.58 22.69
N LEU A 218 6.17 7.58 24.01
CA LEU A 218 4.93 7.50 24.78
C LEU A 218 4.21 8.84 24.75
N ALA A 219 2.89 8.80 24.70
CA ALA A 219 2.03 9.97 24.76
C ALA A 219 2.28 10.85 26.00
N LYS A 220 2.67 10.20 27.10
CA LYS A 220 2.91 10.81 28.40
C LYS A 220 4.08 10.14 29.09
N TYR A 221 4.81 10.94 29.87
CA TYR A 221 5.77 10.42 30.83
C TYR A 221 5.03 9.66 31.93
N ILE A 222 5.26 8.35 32.01
CA ILE A 222 4.62 7.47 32.98
C ILE A 222 5.64 6.72 33.80
N ARG A 223 5.23 6.24 34.98
CA ARG A 223 5.95 5.17 35.67
C ARG A 223 5.41 3.83 35.15
N PRO A 224 6.16 3.06 34.33
CA PRO A 224 5.65 1.83 33.73
C PRO A 224 5.34 0.77 34.80
N ILE A 225 4.23 0.05 34.63
CA ILE A 225 3.80 -1.03 35.53
C ILE A 225 3.76 -2.38 34.80
N SER A 226 3.44 -2.38 33.51
CA SER A 226 3.42 -3.58 32.68
C SER A 226 3.36 -3.19 31.22
N VAL A 227 3.87 -4.07 30.35
CA VAL A 227 3.53 -4.03 28.93
C VAL A 227 2.57 -5.17 28.60
N SER A 228 1.76 -5.02 27.56
CA SER A 228 1.05 -6.14 26.96
C SER A 228 1.36 -6.23 25.48
N TYR A 229 1.38 -7.46 24.99
CA TYR A 229 1.42 -7.77 23.58
C TYR A 229 0.17 -8.58 23.23
N GLN A 230 -0.50 -8.17 22.16
CA GLN A 230 -1.65 -8.86 21.61
C GLN A 230 -1.43 -9.14 20.13
N HIS A 231 -1.66 -10.39 19.73
CA HIS A 231 -1.70 -10.81 18.33
C HIS A 231 -3.15 -10.78 17.79
N SER A 232 -3.30 -10.72 16.47
CA SER A 232 -4.58 -11.05 15.81
C SER A 232 -5.05 -12.46 16.15
N LYS A 233 -6.37 -12.70 16.10
CA LYS A 233 -6.98 -13.99 16.50
C LYS A 233 -6.31 -15.18 15.81
N TRP A 234 -5.84 -16.13 16.62
CA TRP A 234 -5.34 -17.44 16.19
C TRP A 234 -5.93 -18.56 17.04
N SER A 235 -6.00 -19.77 16.49
CA SER A 235 -6.63 -20.94 17.13
C SER A 235 -5.59 -22.00 17.49
N GLY A 236 -5.21 -22.05 18.77
CA GLY A 236 -4.35 -23.09 19.36
C GLY A 236 -2.85 -23.00 19.03
N MET A 237 -2.47 -22.45 17.87
CA MET A 237 -1.07 -22.24 17.48
C MET A 237 -0.78 -20.76 17.26
N VAL A 238 0.26 -20.25 17.93
CA VAL A 238 0.74 -18.89 17.72
C VAL A 238 1.38 -18.79 16.32
N PRO A 239 1.05 -17.77 15.52
CA PRO A 239 1.64 -17.59 14.20
C PRO A 239 3.17 -17.46 14.25
N ASP A 240 3.82 -18.11 13.30
CA ASP A 240 5.27 -18.24 13.14
C ASP A 240 6.04 -16.90 13.23
N GLY A 241 5.49 -15.84 12.61
CA GLY A 241 6.08 -14.50 12.62
C GLY A 241 5.84 -13.69 13.89
N ALA A 242 5.06 -14.17 14.86
CA ALA A 242 4.80 -13.46 16.09
C ALA A 242 6.07 -13.39 16.96
N PRO A 243 6.34 -12.27 17.66
CA PRO A 243 7.36 -12.23 18.69
C PRO A 243 7.09 -13.28 19.76
N ARG A 244 8.12 -14.06 20.10
CA ARG A 244 8.10 -15.05 21.17
C ARG A 244 8.82 -14.54 22.40
N ARG A 245 10.05 -14.03 22.26
CA ARG A 245 10.85 -13.49 23.36
C ARG A 245 11.33 -12.09 23.09
N TYR A 246 11.18 -11.23 24.08
CA TYR A 246 11.58 -9.83 23.98
C TYR A 246 11.93 -9.21 25.32
N ASP A 247 12.76 -8.18 25.25
CA ASP A 247 13.06 -7.30 26.37
C ASP A 247 12.41 -5.93 26.16
N VAL A 248 12.17 -5.23 27.26
CA VAL A 248 11.69 -3.85 27.25
C VAL A 248 12.69 -2.97 27.99
N LEU A 249 13.17 -1.93 27.31
CA LEU A 249 14.14 -0.99 27.85
C LEU A 249 13.57 0.43 27.82
N ALA A 250 13.90 1.23 28.83
CA ALA A 250 13.64 2.66 28.85
C ALA A 250 14.80 3.42 28.21
N CYS A 251 14.48 4.43 27.40
CA CYS A 251 15.47 5.40 26.95
C CYS A 251 15.60 6.52 27.98
N LEU A 252 16.80 6.69 28.53
CA LEU A 252 17.10 7.75 29.50
C LEU A 252 17.46 9.09 28.83
N ASP A 253 17.72 9.06 27.52
CA ASP A 253 17.92 10.24 26.68
C ASP A 253 17.10 10.17 25.40
N TYR A 254 16.96 11.32 24.73
CA TYR A 254 16.15 11.47 23.53
C TYR A 254 16.56 10.53 22.37
N TYR A 255 17.85 10.22 22.26
CA TYR A 255 18.42 9.40 21.20
C TYR A 255 18.54 7.92 21.57
N CYS A 256 18.12 7.52 22.77
CA CYS A 256 18.23 6.17 23.30
C CYS A 256 19.68 5.65 23.34
N ASN A 257 20.67 6.52 23.57
CA ASN A 257 22.06 6.08 23.74
C ASN A 257 22.29 5.43 25.11
N ASN A 258 21.54 5.87 26.13
CA ASN A 258 21.52 5.32 27.46
C ASN A 258 20.21 4.55 27.67
N LEU A 259 20.33 3.24 27.81
CA LEU A 259 19.22 2.32 27.97
C LEU A 259 19.21 1.73 29.38
N GLU A 260 18.03 1.66 29.99
CA GLU A 260 17.80 0.99 31.27
C GLU A 260 16.80 -0.16 31.09
N PRO A 261 17.13 -1.41 31.44
CA PRO A 261 16.21 -2.52 31.29
C PRO A 261 15.02 -2.37 32.25
N LEU A 262 13.80 -2.34 31.73
CA LEU A 262 12.57 -2.32 32.53
C LEU A 262 12.14 -3.75 32.90
N VAL A 263 12.13 -4.64 31.90
CA VAL A 263 11.84 -6.06 32.08
C VAL A 263 12.55 -6.83 30.99
N SER A 264 13.04 -8.03 31.32
CA SER A 264 13.71 -8.91 30.38
C SER A 264 12.99 -10.25 30.26
N ASN A 265 13.19 -10.89 29.11
CA ASN A 265 12.71 -12.23 28.77
C ASN A 265 11.19 -12.39 28.92
N CYS A 266 10.43 -11.38 28.48
CA CYS A 266 9.00 -11.51 28.29
C CYS A 266 8.75 -12.62 27.25
N GLU A 267 7.83 -13.53 27.53
CA GLU A 267 7.51 -14.65 26.63
C GLU A 267 6.04 -14.60 26.20
N TYR A 268 5.80 -14.53 24.90
CA TYR A 268 4.49 -14.75 24.29
C TYR A 268 4.38 -16.21 23.86
N LYS A 269 3.26 -16.87 24.17
CA LYS A 269 3.05 -18.28 23.83
C LYS A 269 1.59 -18.68 23.85
N ALA A 270 1.27 -19.82 23.26
CA ALA A 270 -0.08 -20.37 23.37
C ALA A 270 -0.43 -20.67 24.84
N THR A 271 -1.56 -20.16 25.30
CA THR A 271 -2.13 -20.45 26.63
C THR A 271 -3.38 -21.30 26.49
N ARG A 272 -3.77 -22.03 27.55
CA ARG A 272 -4.95 -22.92 27.52
C ARG A 272 -6.26 -22.17 27.29
N ASP A 273 -6.32 -20.93 27.74
CA ASP A 273 -7.46 -20.03 27.56
C ASP A 273 -7.43 -19.27 26.22
N ASN A 274 -6.47 -19.58 25.33
CA ASN A 274 -6.28 -18.95 24.02
C ASN A 274 -6.33 -17.41 24.09
N LYS A 275 -5.81 -16.84 25.18
CA LYS A 275 -5.77 -15.38 25.35
C LYS A 275 -4.78 -14.78 24.37
N GLN A 276 -5.33 -13.93 23.51
CA GLN A 276 -4.57 -13.26 22.46
C GLN A 276 -3.65 -12.18 23.04
N GLU A 277 -4.11 -11.47 24.08
CA GLU A 277 -3.32 -10.48 24.82
C GLU A 277 -2.65 -11.11 26.04
N GLN A 278 -1.35 -10.86 26.20
CA GLN A 278 -0.54 -11.34 27.32
C GLN A 278 0.26 -10.20 27.93
N PHE A 279 0.28 -10.18 29.26
CA PHE A 279 0.93 -9.13 30.04
C PHE A 279 2.31 -9.59 30.49
N CYS A 280 3.29 -8.70 30.36
CA CYS A 280 4.61 -8.83 30.97
C CYS A 280 4.74 -7.75 32.06
N PRO A 281 4.66 -8.13 33.35
CA PRO A 281 4.72 -7.18 34.44
C PRO A 281 6.15 -6.61 34.59
N ILE A 282 6.23 -5.30 34.84
CA ILE A 282 7.50 -4.62 35.11
C ILE A 282 7.71 -4.61 36.63
N PRO A 283 8.86 -5.12 37.12
CA PRO A 283 9.16 -5.10 38.55
C PRO A 283 9.07 -3.67 39.10
N PHE A 284 8.37 -3.54 40.22
CA PHE A 284 8.21 -2.24 40.87
C PHE A 284 9.56 -1.74 41.41
N ASN A 285 10.01 -0.59 40.91
CA ASN A 285 11.16 0.13 41.43
C ASN A 285 10.74 1.55 41.82
N GLN A 286 10.92 1.91 43.10
CA GLN A 286 10.57 3.23 43.65
C GLN A 286 11.42 4.36 43.05
N ASN A 287 12.60 4.04 42.51
CA ASN A 287 13.56 5.02 42.03
C ASN A 287 13.49 5.27 40.51
N HIS A 288 12.59 4.61 39.78
CA HIS A 288 12.43 4.86 38.35
C HIS A 288 11.78 6.22 38.13
N SER A 289 12.50 7.09 37.43
CA SER A 289 11.94 8.31 36.85
C SER A 289 10.80 7.97 35.90
N SER A 290 9.88 8.92 35.68
CA SER A 290 8.89 8.76 34.62
C SER A 290 9.59 8.62 33.27
N ILE A 291 9.14 7.66 32.47
CA ILE A 291 9.70 7.29 31.19
C ILE A 291 8.79 7.81 30.08
N GLY A 292 9.38 8.48 29.09
CA GLY A 292 8.67 9.01 27.91
C GLY A 292 8.98 8.25 26.62
N LYS A 293 10.01 7.39 26.60
CA LYS A 293 10.40 6.63 25.41
C LYS A 293 10.93 5.26 25.82
N ILE A 294 10.52 4.22 25.11
CA ILE A 294 10.90 2.83 25.38
C ILE A 294 11.26 2.09 24.11
N GLN A 295 12.03 1.00 24.24
CA GLN A 295 12.36 0.08 23.16
C GLN A 295 11.91 -1.34 23.49
N PHE A 296 11.30 -2.00 22.52
CA PHE A 296 11.11 -3.45 22.51
C PHE A 296 12.23 -4.07 21.69
N HIS A 297 13.00 -4.94 22.31
CA HIS A 297 14.07 -5.70 21.63
C HIS A 297 13.55 -7.11 21.43
N PHE A 298 13.20 -7.47 20.20
CA PHE A 298 12.70 -8.80 19.88
C PHE A 298 13.89 -9.72 19.59
N HIS A 299 14.00 -10.80 20.37
CA HIS A 299 15.13 -11.74 20.29
C HIS A 299 14.76 -13.02 19.54
N GLN A 300 13.48 -13.38 19.54
CA GLN A 300 13.02 -14.64 18.97
C GLN A 300 11.56 -14.51 18.54
N ASN A 301 11.22 -15.02 17.36
CA ASN A 301 9.84 -15.24 16.90
C ASN A 301 9.42 -16.71 17.09
N HIS A 302 8.23 -17.10 16.65
CA HIS A 302 7.75 -18.47 16.79
C HIS A 302 8.33 -19.47 15.76
N GLY A 303 9.14 -19.01 14.80
CA GLY A 303 9.94 -19.83 13.89
C GLY A 303 9.41 -19.84 12.45
N ASN A 304 9.97 -20.69 11.59
CA ASN A 304 9.61 -20.92 10.17
C ASN A 304 9.60 -19.72 9.21
N VAL A 305 9.76 -18.50 9.72
CA VAL A 305 9.88 -17.26 8.95
C VAL A 305 10.98 -16.39 9.54
N MET A 306 11.73 -15.72 8.67
CA MET A 306 12.74 -14.73 9.10
C MET A 306 12.09 -13.46 9.66
N LYS A 307 10.86 -13.16 9.21
CA LYS A 307 10.15 -11.93 9.52
C LYS A 307 9.51 -12.00 10.91
N THR A 308 9.65 -10.93 11.69
CA THR A 308 8.94 -10.73 12.95
C THR A 308 7.86 -9.66 12.78
N CYS A 309 6.63 -9.93 13.21
CA CYS A 309 5.46 -9.07 13.04
C CYS A 309 4.71 -8.84 14.36
N ALA A 310 4.71 -7.61 14.86
CA ALA A 310 4.00 -7.21 16.08
C ALA A 310 2.68 -6.48 15.75
N HIS A 311 1.55 -6.99 16.25
CA HIS A 311 0.20 -6.44 16.00
C HIS A 311 -0.21 -5.30 16.92
N THR A 312 -0.28 -5.52 18.24
CA THR A 312 -0.67 -4.48 19.18
C THR A 312 0.18 -4.55 20.43
N ILE A 313 0.75 -3.41 20.82
CA ILE A 313 1.55 -3.25 22.02
C ILE A 313 0.93 -2.16 22.86
N ARG A 314 0.78 -2.44 24.16
CA ARG A 314 0.32 -1.46 25.15
C ARG A 314 1.35 -1.31 26.24
N VAL A 315 1.46 -0.08 26.75
CA VAL A 315 2.40 0.26 27.81
C VAL A 315 1.60 0.90 28.92
N TYR A 316 1.31 0.10 29.93
CA TYR A 316 0.56 0.56 31.08
C TYR A 316 1.50 1.21 32.08
N GLY A 317 1.08 2.36 32.60
CA GLY A 317 1.82 3.04 33.63
C GLY A 317 0.96 4.00 34.42
N GLU A 318 1.52 4.42 35.53
CA GLU A 318 0.94 5.39 36.43
C GLU A 318 1.41 6.81 36.06
N THR A 319 0.47 7.75 36.08
CA THR A 319 0.75 9.18 35.93
C THR A 319 0.00 10.00 36.97
N LYS A 320 0.59 11.14 37.35
CA LYS A 320 -0.06 12.15 38.20
C LYS A 320 -0.88 13.15 37.38
N GLU A 321 -0.69 13.18 36.07
CA GLU A 321 -1.45 14.04 35.17
C GLU A 321 -2.79 13.38 34.84
N VAL A 322 -3.87 14.16 34.87
CA VAL A 322 -5.17 13.70 34.37
C VAL A 322 -4.99 13.31 32.90
N PRO A 323 -5.40 12.09 32.49
CA PRO A 323 -5.38 11.69 31.09
C PRO A 323 -6.36 12.57 30.31
N LYS A 324 -5.86 13.68 29.76
CA LYS A 324 -6.63 14.50 28.85
C LYS A 324 -6.39 13.94 27.45
N VAL A 325 -7.42 13.30 26.90
CA VAL A 325 -7.50 13.13 25.44
C VAL A 325 -7.34 14.51 24.84
N LYS A 326 -6.44 14.65 23.87
CA LYS A 326 -6.17 15.93 23.22
C LYS A 326 -7.50 16.47 22.71
N GLU A 327 -7.91 17.67 23.15
CA GLU A 327 -9.15 18.26 22.65
C GLU A 327 -9.09 18.34 21.13
N ARG A 328 -10.14 17.82 20.48
CA ARG A 328 -10.26 17.80 19.03
C ARG A 328 -10.15 19.22 18.50
N THR A 329 -9.14 19.50 17.68
CA THR A 329 -9.04 20.82 17.04
C THR A 329 -10.08 20.95 15.93
N LEU A 330 -10.40 22.18 15.53
CA LEU A 330 -11.31 22.43 14.40
C LEU A 330 -10.85 21.70 13.13
N GLU A 331 -9.55 21.73 12.84
CA GLU A 331 -8.97 21.03 11.69
C GLU A 331 -9.17 19.51 11.75
N GLN A 332 -9.07 18.92 12.95
CA GLN A 332 -9.31 17.49 13.14
C GLN A 332 -10.78 17.15 12.93
N ALA A 333 -11.70 17.96 13.45
CA ALA A 333 -13.14 17.79 13.25
C ALA A 333 -13.52 17.91 11.77
N GLU A 334 -12.99 18.91 11.07
CA GLU A 334 -13.19 19.10 9.63
C GLU A 334 -12.64 17.91 8.82
N THR A 335 -11.46 17.42 9.19
CA THR A 335 -10.85 16.25 8.57
C THR A 335 -11.72 15.01 8.73
N CYS A 336 -12.18 14.72 9.95
CA CYS A 336 -13.04 13.55 10.21
C CYS A 336 -14.39 13.68 9.49
N SER A 337 -15.01 14.85 9.51
CA SER A 337 -16.27 15.13 8.83
C SER A 337 -16.14 14.94 7.32
N LYS A 338 -15.06 15.45 6.71
CA LYS A 338 -14.76 15.26 5.29
C LYS A 338 -14.59 13.78 4.94
N LEU A 339 -13.73 13.07 5.68
CA LEU A 339 -13.46 11.65 5.45
C LEU A 339 -14.74 10.81 5.58
N THR A 340 -15.57 11.10 6.57
CA THR A 340 -16.86 10.43 6.78
C THR A 340 -17.82 10.69 5.62
N TYR A 341 -17.93 11.95 5.19
CA TYR A 341 -18.78 12.31 4.07
C TYR A 341 -18.36 11.60 2.78
N ASP A 342 -17.06 11.63 2.45
CA ASP A 342 -16.52 11.02 1.25
C ASP A 342 -16.65 9.49 1.30
N TYR A 343 -16.49 8.86 2.47
CA TYR A 343 -16.74 7.42 2.64
C TYR A 343 -18.16 7.03 2.22
N HIS A 344 -19.18 7.75 2.72
CA HIS A 344 -20.58 7.41 2.48
C HIS A 344 -21.12 7.86 1.11
N HIS A 345 -20.61 8.96 0.55
CA HIS A 345 -21.19 9.60 -0.64
C HIS A 345 -20.29 9.52 -1.87
N HIS A 346 -18.97 9.39 -1.70
CA HIS A 346 -17.98 9.45 -2.77
C HIS A 346 -16.88 8.39 -2.56
N SER A 347 -17.26 7.11 -2.54
CA SER A 347 -16.32 5.99 -2.34
C SER A 347 -15.06 6.06 -3.21
N TRP A 348 -15.17 6.55 -4.44
CA TRP A 348 -14.01 6.79 -5.32
C TRP A 348 -13.05 7.86 -4.79
N THR A 349 -13.57 9.00 -4.32
CA THR A 349 -12.78 10.08 -3.73
C THR A 349 -12.11 9.59 -2.45
N TYR A 350 -12.88 8.93 -1.59
CA TYR A 350 -12.39 8.34 -0.35
C TYR A 350 -11.23 7.37 -0.63
N ASN A 351 -11.40 6.45 -1.57
CA ASN A 351 -10.42 5.41 -1.83
C ASN A 351 -9.14 5.91 -2.51
N ILE A 352 -9.21 6.95 -3.37
CA ILE A 352 -8.08 7.37 -4.21
C ILE A 352 -7.45 8.70 -3.79
N PHE A 353 -8.25 9.68 -3.40
CA PHE A 353 -7.78 11.06 -3.19
C PHE A 353 -7.64 11.42 -1.74
N ASP A 354 -8.48 10.85 -0.86
CA ASP A 354 -8.44 11.20 0.54
C ASP A 354 -7.22 10.65 1.25
N PHE A 355 -6.66 11.52 2.07
CA PHE A 355 -5.50 11.22 2.91
C PHE A 355 -5.95 10.50 4.18
N LYS A 356 -6.29 9.22 4.01
CA LYS A 356 -6.68 8.33 5.09
C LYS A 356 -5.61 7.26 5.31
N ASN A 357 -5.54 6.78 6.55
CA ASN A 357 -5.02 5.50 6.99
C ASN A 357 -5.45 5.31 8.45
N CYS A 358 -5.26 4.13 9.03
CA CYS A 358 -5.69 3.92 10.42
C CYS A 358 -4.99 4.88 11.39
N THR A 359 -3.72 5.20 11.17
CA THR A 359 -2.98 6.15 12.01
C THR A 359 -3.64 7.54 12.01
N VAL A 360 -4.02 8.05 10.84
CA VAL A 360 -4.70 9.35 10.68
C VAL A 360 -6.09 9.31 11.31
N LEU A 361 -6.88 8.26 11.06
CA LEU A 361 -8.22 8.15 11.62
C LEU A 361 -8.20 8.11 13.16
N TYR A 362 -7.29 7.32 13.76
CA TYR A 362 -7.23 7.18 15.21
C TYR A 362 -6.56 8.38 15.90
N SER A 363 -5.52 8.98 15.31
CA SER A 363 -4.87 10.17 15.90
C SER A 363 -5.76 11.42 15.88
N ASN A 364 -6.75 11.47 14.98
CA ASN A 364 -7.77 12.52 14.93
C ASN A 364 -9.09 12.12 15.61
N ASP A 365 -9.12 10.96 16.28
CA ASP A 365 -10.29 10.41 16.96
C ASP A 365 -11.54 10.26 16.07
N CYS A 366 -11.36 10.06 14.76
CA CYS A 366 -12.44 10.03 13.77
C CYS A 366 -13.40 8.84 13.93
N CYS A 367 -12.98 7.78 14.64
CA CYS A 367 -13.78 6.55 14.79
C CYS A 367 -15.09 6.76 15.56
N THR A 368 -15.21 7.87 16.30
CA THR A 368 -16.46 8.29 16.93
C THR A 368 -17.50 8.79 15.92
N GLU A 369 -17.05 9.37 14.80
CA GLU A 369 -17.90 9.88 13.72
C GLU A 369 -18.15 8.82 12.64
N CYS A 370 -17.12 8.02 12.30
CA CYS A 370 -17.18 6.95 11.31
C CYS A 370 -16.47 5.68 11.82
N PRO A 371 -17.16 4.81 12.58
CA PRO A 371 -16.55 3.59 13.09
C PRO A 371 -16.16 2.61 11.98
N GLU A 372 -16.98 2.50 10.94
CA GLU A 372 -16.70 1.68 9.75
C GLU A 372 -15.42 2.10 9.01
N CYS A 373 -15.11 3.41 8.95
CA CYS A 373 -13.84 3.90 8.39
C CYS A 373 -12.63 3.31 9.14
N CYS A 374 -12.74 3.11 10.46
CA CYS A 374 -11.65 2.61 11.31
C CYS A 374 -11.53 1.08 11.30
N ASP A 375 -12.65 0.39 11.08
CA ASP A 375 -12.67 -1.06 10.90
C ASP A 375 -12.00 -1.42 9.56
N GLU A 376 -12.36 -0.72 8.49
CA GLU A 376 -11.93 -1.02 7.11
C GLU A 376 -10.58 -0.42 6.70
N CYS A 377 -9.99 0.49 7.48
CA CYS A 377 -8.76 1.19 7.08
C CYS A 377 -7.63 0.22 6.64
N LEU A 378 -7.20 0.28 5.38
CA LEU A 378 -6.24 -0.67 4.80
C LEU A 378 -4.78 -0.22 4.99
N ILE A 379 -3.85 -1.19 4.96
CA ILE A 379 -2.39 -0.96 5.07
C ILE A 379 -1.84 -0.23 3.85
N GLN A 380 -2.44 -0.44 2.68
CA GLN A 380 -1.99 0.13 1.41
C GLN A 380 -2.98 1.18 0.91
N ASP A 381 -3.02 2.32 1.61
CA ASP A 381 -3.69 3.48 1.04
C ASP A 381 -2.85 4.04 -0.12
N ILE A 382 -3.44 4.02 -1.31
CA ILE A 382 -2.86 4.62 -2.52
C ILE A 382 -2.73 6.12 -2.24
N ASN A 383 -1.49 6.62 -2.26
CA ASN A 383 -1.24 8.02 -1.97
C ASN A 383 -1.78 8.89 -3.13
N GLY A 384 -2.84 9.66 -2.88
CA GLY A 384 -3.37 10.64 -3.84
C GLY A 384 -2.31 11.60 -4.36
N GLY A 385 -1.28 11.92 -3.56
CA GLY A 385 -0.11 12.71 -3.99
C GLY A 385 0.78 11.97 -5.01
N ILE A 386 0.93 10.65 -4.89
CA ILE A 386 1.68 9.83 -5.85
C ILE A 386 0.86 9.63 -7.12
N VAL A 387 -0.46 9.46 -7.02
CA VAL A 387 -1.35 9.43 -8.18
C VAL A 387 -1.28 10.77 -8.91
N ALA A 388 -1.37 11.90 -8.19
CA ALA A 388 -1.24 13.23 -8.78
C ALA A 388 0.14 13.45 -9.41
N CYS A 389 1.24 13.07 -8.74
CA CYS A 389 2.59 13.14 -9.30
C CYS A 389 2.74 12.23 -10.54
N SER A 390 2.16 11.03 -10.52
CA SER A 390 2.21 10.10 -11.66
C SER A 390 1.43 10.65 -12.85
N ILE A 391 0.23 11.19 -12.62
CA ILE A 391 -0.56 11.87 -13.64
C ILE A 391 0.19 13.09 -14.18
N PHE A 392 0.79 13.90 -13.30
CA PHE A 392 1.59 15.06 -13.69
C PHE A 392 2.80 14.65 -14.54
N LEU A 393 3.53 13.60 -14.16
CA LEU A 393 4.65 13.07 -14.94
C LEU A 393 4.20 12.54 -16.30
N ILE A 394 3.05 11.88 -16.38
CA ILE A 394 2.46 11.42 -17.66
C ILE A 394 2.11 12.62 -18.55
N ILE A 395 1.53 13.69 -18.00
CA ILE A 395 1.17 14.90 -18.75
C ILE A 395 2.42 15.68 -19.17
N MET A 396 3.44 15.78 -18.32
CA MET A 396 4.67 16.55 -18.58
C MET A 396 5.70 15.80 -19.45
N SER A 397 5.67 14.47 -19.46
CA SER A 397 6.55 13.62 -20.27
C SER A 397 6.60 14.01 -21.76
N PRO A 398 5.48 14.20 -22.48
CA PRO A 398 5.53 14.60 -23.89
C PRO A 398 6.17 15.99 -24.10
N PHE A 399 6.00 16.93 -23.16
CA PHE A 399 6.64 18.24 -23.24
C PHE A 399 8.15 18.15 -23.06
N ILE A 400 8.61 17.33 -22.09
CA ILE A 400 10.04 17.11 -21.83
C ILE A 400 10.70 16.39 -23.02
N ILE A 401 10.06 15.34 -23.55
CA ILE A 401 10.55 14.61 -24.72
C ILE A 401 10.57 15.52 -25.96
N GLY A 402 9.52 16.30 -26.20
CA GLY A 402 9.47 17.28 -27.28
C GLY A 402 10.59 18.32 -27.21
N ALA A 403 10.86 18.86 -26.02
CA ALA A 403 11.95 19.80 -25.79
C ALA A 403 13.33 19.18 -26.03
N LEU A 404 13.55 17.94 -25.60
CA LEU A 404 14.79 17.18 -25.86
C LEU A 404 14.99 16.92 -27.35
N LEU A 405 13.96 16.50 -28.06
CA LEU A 405 14.02 16.29 -29.52
C LEU A 405 14.31 17.60 -30.25
N PHE A 406 13.71 18.70 -29.83
CA PHE A 406 13.98 20.03 -30.39
C PHE A 406 15.43 20.46 -30.18
N LEU A 407 15.98 20.27 -28.97
CA LEU A 407 17.39 20.53 -28.67
C LEU A 407 18.34 19.68 -29.51
N ILE A 408 18.04 18.39 -29.68
CA ILE A 408 18.81 17.50 -30.56
C ILE A 408 18.76 18.00 -32.00
N CYS A 409 17.61 18.42 -32.51
CA CYS A 409 17.49 19.00 -33.85
C CYS A 409 18.32 20.28 -34.02
N LEU A 410 18.35 21.16 -33.01
CA LEU A 410 19.14 22.39 -33.03
C LEU A 410 20.64 22.13 -33.04
N ILE A 411 21.12 21.06 -32.39
CA ILE A 411 22.55 20.73 -32.33
C ILE A 411 22.98 19.92 -33.56
N VAL A 412 22.18 18.94 -33.98
CA VAL A 412 22.53 18.02 -35.07
C VAL A 412 22.41 18.70 -36.44
N SER A 413 21.39 19.55 -36.67
CA SER A 413 21.21 20.23 -37.96
C SER A 413 22.43 21.06 -38.39
N PRO A 414 23.03 21.94 -37.54
CA PRO A 414 24.22 22.69 -37.93
C PRO A 414 25.46 21.79 -38.08
N ILE A 415 25.61 20.72 -37.29
CA ILE A 415 26.73 19.78 -37.44
C ILE A 415 26.63 19.05 -38.80
N VAL A 416 25.43 18.62 -39.18
CA VAL A 416 25.19 18.01 -40.50
C VAL A 416 25.50 19.01 -41.63
N LEU A 417 25.07 20.26 -41.50
CA LEU A 417 25.40 21.32 -42.48
C LEU A 417 26.91 21.60 -42.55
N ILE A 418 27.61 21.59 -41.42
CA ILE A 418 29.08 21.78 -41.36
C ILE A 418 29.78 20.60 -42.03
N LEU A 419 29.35 19.36 -41.77
CA LEU A 419 29.89 18.17 -42.41
C LEU A 419 29.64 18.18 -43.92
N GLU A 420 28.42 18.52 -44.38
CA GLU A 420 28.13 18.69 -45.81
C GLU A 420 29.01 19.75 -46.47
N CYS A 421 29.24 20.89 -45.80
CA CYS A 421 30.16 21.92 -46.29
C CYS A 421 31.62 21.46 -46.35
N LEU A 422 32.08 20.64 -45.38
CA LEU A 422 33.43 20.07 -45.36
C LEU A 422 33.63 19.05 -46.49
N PHE A 423 32.64 18.20 -46.76
CA PHE A 423 32.68 17.24 -47.87
C PHE A 423 32.63 17.94 -49.24
N CYS A 424 31.81 18.97 -49.42
CA CYS A 424 31.78 19.76 -50.66
C CYS A 424 33.11 20.50 -50.94
N LYS A 425 33.89 20.82 -49.91
CA LYS A 425 35.18 21.51 -50.08
C LYS A 425 36.32 20.54 -50.47
N GLY A 426 36.22 19.27 -50.10
CA GLY A 426 37.19 18.23 -50.49
C GLY A 426 37.14 17.86 -51.98
N ASP A 427 35.95 17.92 -52.58
CA ASP A 427 35.76 17.62 -54.01
C ASP A 427 36.22 18.79 -54.92
N ALA A 428 36.30 20.01 -54.40
CA ALA A 428 36.82 21.15 -55.16
C ALA A 428 38.37 21.16 -55.25
N SER A 429 39.06 20.56 -54.27
CA SER A 429 40.53 20.49 -54.25
C SER A 429 41.13 19.35 -55.08
N THR A 430 40.31 18.46 -55.65
CA THR A 430 40.77 17.33 -56.50
C THR A 430 40.58 17.60 -57.99
N LEU A 431 40.19 18.81 -58.37
CA LEU A 431 40.00 19.26 -59.76
C LEU A 431 41.07 20.26 -60.26
N GLU A 432 42.14 20.49 -59.48
CA GLU A 432 43.26 21.37 -59.84
C GLU A 432 44.64 20.66 -59.92
N GLU A 433 44.67 19.33 -60.09
CA GLU A 433 45.90 18.60 -60.48
C GLU A 433 45.84 18.03 -61.90
#